data_AF-A0A7Y3GKF9-F1
#
_entry.id   AF-A0A7Y3GKF9-F1
#
_cell.length_a   1.000
_cell.length_b   1.000
_cell.length_c   1.000
_cell.angle_alpha   90.00
_cell.angle_beta   90.00
_cell.angle_gamma   90.00
#
_symmetry.space_group_name_H-M   'P 1'
#
loop_
_entity.id
_entity.type
_entity.pdbx_description
1 polymer ?
#
loop_
_entity_poly.entity_id
_entity_poly.type
_entity_poly.pdbx_seq_one_letter_code
_entity_poly.pdbx_strand_id
1 'polypeptide(L)' 'MATKEELLEKLKTGVVDFQEEDVKEAAQQALDDGYDALEMIMDGLAAGMEIVGELYDRNEYF' A
#
# COMPACT_ATOMS: atom_id res chain seq x y z
N MET A 1 -10.90 9.82 10.83
CA MET A 1 -10.77 8.98 9.63
C MET A 1 -9.52 9.44 8.92
N ALA A 2 -8.67 8.51 8.53
CA ALA A 2 -7.55 8.83 7.67
C ALA A 2 -8.13 9.23 6.30
N THR A 3 -7.47 10.18 5.65
CA THR A 3 -7.80 10.52 4.27
C THR A 3 -7.45 9.36 3.36
N LYS A 4 -8.07 9.32 2.18
CA LYS A 4 -7.77 8.34 1.14
C LYS A 4 -6.28 8.32 0.79
N GLU A 5 -5.67 9.49 0.65
CA GLU A 5 -4.25 9.65 0.31
C GLU A 5 -3.35 9.04 1.40
N GLU A 6 -3.65 9.28 2.68
CA GLU A 6 -2.92 8.68 3.80
C GLU A 6 -3.04 7.14 3.82
N LEU A 7 -4.22 6.59 3.50
CA LEU A 7 -4.41 5.14 3.42
C LEU A 7 -3.66 4.53 2.23
N LEU A 8 -3.69 5.18 1.07
CA LEU A 8 -2.94 4.74 -0.12
C LEU A 8 -1.43 4.75 0.15
N GLU A 9 -0.93 5.79 0.80
CA GLU A 9 0.49 5.89 1.16
C GLU A 9 0.88 4.83 2.21
N LYS A 10 0.02 4.56 3.20
CA LYS A 10 0.22 3.44 4.14
C LYS A 10 0.26 2.09 3.44
N LEU A 11 -0.67 1.81 2.54
CA LEU A 11 -0.71 0.56 1.78
C LEU A 11 0.55 0.37 0.94
N LYS A 12 0.98 1.44 0.26
CA LYS A 12 2.18 1.45 -0.58
C LYS A 12 3.45 1.24 0.23
N THR A 13 3.64 2.02 1.28
CA THR A 13 4.84 1.96 2.14
C THR A 13 4.88 0.65 2.91
N GLY A 14 3.74 0.18 3.40
CA GLY A 14 3.67 -1.10 4.10
C GLY A 14 4.02 -2.30 3.23
N VAL A 15 3.72 -2.26 1.92
CA VAL A 15 4.20 -3.26 0.96
C VAL A 15 5.72 -3.17 0.76
N VAL A 16 6.27 -1.96 0.66
CA VAL A 16 7.71 -1.71 0.49
C VAL A 16 8.52 -1.99 1.77
N ASP A 17 7.91 -1.93 2.94
CA ASP A 17 8.60 -2.18 4.22
C ASP A 17 8.23 -3.55 4.86
N PHE A 18 7.49 -4.40 4.13
CA PHE A 18 6.96 -5.68 4.62
C PHE A 18 6.14 -5.58 5.92
N GLN A 19 5.42 -4.46 6.11
CA GLN A 19 4.56 -4.22 7.27
C GLN A 19 3.17 -4.81 7.05
N GLU A 20 3.07 -6.14 7.04
CA GLU A 20 1.81 -6.85 6.74
C GLU A 20 0.63 -6.42 7.62
N GLU A 21 0.87 -6.16 8.92
CA GLU A 21 -0.19 -5.78 9.86
C GLU A 21 -0.72 -4.37 9.56
N ASP A 22 0.17 -3.39 9.32
CA ASP A 22 -0.21 -2.02 8.96
C ASP A 22 -0.98 -1.99 7.63
N VAL A 23 -0.60 -2.83 6.66
CA VAL A 23 -1.30 -2.97 5.38
C VAL A 23 -2.71 -3.52 5.59
N LYS A 24 -2.88 -4.55 6.44
CA LYS A 24 -4.21 -5.10 6.74
C LYS A 24 -5.10 -4.08 7.43
N GLU A 25 -4.57 -3.35 8.42
CA GLU A 25 -5.34 -2.32 9.13
C GLU A 25 -5.75 -1.18 8.18
N ALA A 26 -4.84 -0.70 7.33
CA ALA A 26 -5.15 0.34 6.34
C ALA A 26 -6.17 -0.13 5.29
N ALA A 27 -6.06 -1.38 4.83
CA ALA A 27 -7.00 -1.95 3.87
C ALA A 27 -8.40 -2.09 4.47
N GLN A 28 -8.50 -2.57 5.72
CA GLN A 28 -9.78 -2.68 6.41
C GLN A 28 -10.38 -1.29 6.65
N GLN A 29 -9.57 -0.33 7.09
CA GLN A 29 -10.03 1.04 7.30
C GLN A 29 -10.52 1.68 5.99
N ALA A 30 -9.89 1.38 4.86
CA ALA A 30 -10.34 1.89 3.57
C ALA A 30 -11.73 1.35 3.17
N LEU A 31 -12.00 0.08 3.47
CA LEU A 31 -13.32 -0.53 3.26
C LEU A 31 -14.36 0.07 4.21
N ASP A 32 -14.00 0.26 5.48
CA ASP A 32 -14.88 0.82 6.50
C ASP A 32 -15.26 2.29 6.20
N ASP A 33 -14.32 3.05 5.64
CA ASP A 33 -14.51 4.43 5.19
C ASP A 33 -15.25 4.52 3.83
N GLY A 34 -15.50 3.37 3.17
CA GLY A 34 -16.30 3.28 1.95
C GLY A 34 -15.55 3.61 0.66
N TYR A 35 -14.22 3.55 0.67
CA TYR A 35 -13.41 3.72 -0.54
C TYR A 35 -13.50 2.49 -1.45
N ASP A 36 -13.24 2.70 -2.75
CA ASP A 36 -13.29 1.62 -3.74
C ASP A 36 -12.12 0.65 -3.55
N ALA A 37 -12.43 -0.63 -3.35
CA ALA A 37 -11.42 -1.65 -3.08
C ALA A 37 -10.44 -1.83 -4.24
N LEU A 38 -10.89 -1.72 -5.49
CA LEU A 38 -10.03 -1.87 -6.67
C LEU A 38 -9.03 -0.72 -6.74
N GLU A 39 -9.47 0.50 -6.46
CA GLU A 39 -8.60 1.66 -6.38
C GLU A 39 -7.53 1.52 -5.29
N MET A 40 -7.92 1.08 -4.08
CA MET A 40 -6.96 0.85 -3.00
C MET A 40 -5.92 -0.25 -3.34
N ILE A 41 -6.32 -1.27 -4.11
CA ILE A 41 -5.42 -2.30 -4.61
C ILE A 41 -4.46 -1.72 -5.65
N MET A 42 -4.97 -0.99 -6.66
CA MET A 42 -4.14 -0.52 -7.77
C MET A 42 -3.21 0.63 -7.35
N ASP A 43 -3.73 1.63 -6.66
CA ASP A 43 -2.99 2.85 -6.33
C ASP A 43 -2.20 2.74 -5.01
N GLY A 44 -2.56 1.77 -4.17
CA GLY A 44 -1.88 1.45 -2.91
C GLY A 44 -0.94 0.26 -3.05
N LEU A 45 -1.51 -0.94 -3.09
CA LEU A 45 -0.75 -2.20 -3.02
C LEU A 45 0.12 -2.45 -4.27
N ALA A 46 -0.47 -2.35 -5.47
CA ALA A 46 0.25 -2.61 -6.72
C ALA A 46 1.33 -1.55 -6.97
N ALA A 47 1.03 -0.28 -6.67
CA ALA A 47 2.01 0.79 -6.72
C ALA A 47 3.17 0.59 -5.71
N GLY A 48 2.91 -0.05 -4.56
CA GLY A 48 3.98 -0.49 -3.65
C GLY A 48 4.85 -1.58 -4.27
N MET A 49 4.26 -2.57 -4.92
CA MET A 49 5.03 -3.62 -5.60
C MET A 49 5.85 -3.10 -6.79
N GLU A 50 5.41 -2.05 -7.49
CA GLU A 50 6.20 -1.40 -8.53
C GLU A 50 7.49 -0.80 -7.95
N ILE A 51 7.40 -0.14 -6.79
CA ILE A 51 8.58 0.38 -6.06
C ILE A 51 9.51 -0.76 -5.64
N VAL A 52 8.96 -1.85 -5.10
CA VAL A 52 9.76 -3.04 -4.77
C VAL A 52 10.48 -3.59 -6.00
N GLY A 53 9.80 -3.63 -7.16
CA GLY A 53 10.39 -4.04 -8.43
C GLY A 53 11.54 -3.12 -8.87
N GLU A 54 11.37 -1.80 -8.78
CA GLU A 54 12.44 -0.84 -9.06
C GLU A 54 13.63 -0.99 -8.12
N LEU A 55 13.39 -1.18 -6.82
CA LEU A 55 14.46 -1.36 -5.83
C LEU A 55 15.20 -2.68 -6.07
N TYR A 56 14.48 -3.74 -6.47
CA TYR A 56 15.06 -5.01 -6.85
C TYR A 56 15.94 -4.88 -8.11
N ASP A 57 15.46 -4.20 -9.15
CA ASP A 57 16.21 -3.94 -10.39
C ASP A 57 17.50 -3.14 -10.12
N ARG A 58 17.47 -2.25 -9.12
CA ARG A 58 18.64 -1.46 -8.67
C ARG A 58 19.62 -2.22 -7.78
N ASN A 59 19.35 -3.48 -7.41
CA ASN A 59 20.06 -4.23 -6.37
C ASN A 59 20.07 -3.53 -5.00
N GLU A 60 19.04 -2.73 -4.71
CA GLU A 60 18.89 -1.98 -3.45
C GLU A 60 17.84 -2.62 -2.51
N TYR A 61 17.30 -3.79 -2.88
CA TYR A 61 16.28 -4.53 -2.14
C TYR A 61 16.70 -6.00 -1.95
N PHE A 62 16.73 -6.49 -0.71
CA PHE A 62 17.07 -7.87 -0.34
C PHE A 62 16.07 -8.43 0.65
#